data_AF-A0AA95FSK0-F1
#
_entry.id   AF-A0AA95FSK0-F1
#
_cell.length_a   1.000
_cell.length_b   1.000
_cell.length_c   1.000
_cell.angle_alpha   90.00
_cell.angle_beta   90.00
_cell.angle_gamma   90.00
#
_symmetry.space_group_name_H-M   'P 1'
#
loop_
_entity.id
_entity.type
_entity.pdbx_description
1 polymer ?
#
loop_
_entity_poly.entity_id
_entity_poly.type
_entity_poly.pdbx_seq_one_letter_code
_entity_poly.pdbx_strand_id
1 'polypeptide(L)'
;MSAATSATSLSPALRLAWWGTAWLRGAVVTDLMLDAVIGHDATHTVAGLGELGLGGGDAAETLVGGLGRLRAEGTTSLGCAFPAEGDAVGLGGPPPFNHAALEAGEAVVADAGIGLVPVRVGAVITWQAYAAQRRQLPDVGEADRALRAALVASAQALADLDVARWRPDVADRLMNLRHRDPVQAAPGVPARCVELAERGWQAAEIVALALEDEGGAVTAYEMSGRREALLPLDRAARRALTAAGSPEAWPS
;
A
#
# COMPACT_ATOMS: atom_id res chain seq x y z
N MET A 1 -6.29 26.50 -0.41
CA MET A 1 -6.00 26.40 1.04
C MET A 1 -5.30 25.08 1.26
N SER A 2 -4.04 25.16 1.67
CA SER A 2 -3.01 24.15 1.93
C SER A 2 -3.25 22.69 1.49
N ALA A 3 -2.50 22.28 0.46
CA ALA A 3 -2.05 20.90 0.31
C ALA A 3 -1.19 20.56 1.53
N ALA A 4 -1.69 19.69 2.41
CA ALA A 4 -0.90 19.14 3.48
C ALA A 4 0.16 18.22 2.86
N THR A 5 1.42 18.66 2.88
CA THR A 5 2.57 17.78 2.68
C THR A 5 2.62 16.83 3.88
N SER A 6 1.94 15.69 3.77
CA SER A 6 1.94 14.66 4.79
C SER A 6 3.35 14.07 4.90
N ALA A 7 3.96 14.20 6.08
CA ALA A 7 5.15 13.46 6.43
C ALA A 7 4.89 11.96 6.23
N THR A 8 5.83 11.30 5.57
CA THR A 8 5.67 10.01 4.91
C THR A 8 5.48 8.85 5.88
N SER A 9 4.24 8.56 6.25
CA SER A 9 3.87 7.26 6.81
C SER A 9 3.58 6.27 5.69
N LEU A 10 4.00 5.00 5.84
CA LEU A 10 3.58 3.90 4.98
C LEU A 10 2.06 3.90 4.74
N SER A 11 1.61 3.31 3.64
CA SER A 11 0.18 3.14 3.36
C SER A 11 -0.59 2.50 4.54
N PRO A 12 -1.86 2.90 4.79
CA PRO A 12 -2.72 2.24 5.76
C PRO A 12 -2.80 0.72 5.58
N ALA A 13 -2.91 0.24 4.34
CA ALA A 13 -2.99 -1.19 4.05
C ALA A 13 -1.70 -1.93 4.46
N LEU A 14 -0.53 -1.36 4.19
CA LEU A 14 0.74 -1.97 4.59
C LEU A 14 0.92 -1.98 6.11
N ARG A 15 0.57 -0.88 6.80
CA ARG A 15 0.62 -0.83 8.28
C ARG A 15 -0.32 -1.88 8.88
N LEU A 16 -1.57 -1.94 8.41
CA LEU A 16 -2.54 -2.91 8.88
C LEU A 16 -2.09 -4.35 8.60
N ALA A 17 -1.55 -4.64 7.42
CA ALA A 17 -1.05 -5.97 7.07
C ALA A 17 0.05 -6.44 8.04
N TRP A 18 1.07 -5.62 8.27
CA TRP A 18 2.18 -5.98 9.16
C TRP A 18 1.78 -6.06 10.63
N TRP A 19 1.21 -4.97 11.16
CA TRP A 19 0.91 -4.87 12.60
C TRP A 19 -0.30 -5.69 13.00
N GLY A 20 -1.31 -5.79 12.12
CA GLY A 20 -2.45 -6.68 12.30
C GLY A 20 -2.01 -8.14 12.30
N THR A 21 -1.12 -8.56 11.39
CA THR A 21 -0.56 -9.93 11.41
C THR A 21 0.22 -10.21 12.69
N ALA A 22 1.10 -9.29 13.12
CA ALA A 22 1.86 -9.46 14.36
C ALA A 22 0.92 -9.60 15.56
N TRP A 23 -0.16 -8.80 15.63
CA TRP A 23 -1.16 -8.90 16.69
C TRP A 23 -1.96 -10.20 16.60
N LEU A 24 -2.43 -10.61 15.41
CA LEU A 24 -3.16 -11.86 15.22
C LEU A 24 -2.35 -13.07 15.68
N ARG A 25 -1.03 -13.04 15.48
CA ARG A 25 -0.08 -14.07 15.93
C ARG A 25 0.39 -13.92 17.39
N GLY A 26 -0.11 -12.92 18.12
CA GLY A 26 0.23 -12.68 19.52
C GLY A 26 1.63 -12.10 19.77
N ALA A 27 2.30 -11.58 18.74
CA ALA A 27 3.65 -11.03 18.84
C ALA A 27 3.69 -9.60 19.40
N VAL A 28 2.56 -8.89 19.40
CA VAL A 28 2.42 -7.53 19.96
C VAL A 28 1.12 -7.38 20.74
N VAL A 29 1.13 -6.47 21.72
CA VAL A 29 -0.07 -6.07 22.47
C VAL A 29 -0.96 -5.15 21.64
N THR A 30 -2.23 -5.04 22.02
CA THR A 30 -3.25 -4.26 21.30
C THR A 30 -2.88 -2.78 21.15
N ASP A 31 -2.40 -2.14 22.22
CA ASP A 31 -2.08 -0.70 22.20
C ASP A 31 -0.97 -0.39 21.19
N LEU A 32 0.10 -1.20 21.17
CA LEU A 32 1.20 -1.04 20.22
C LEU A 32 0.73 -1.25 18.77
N MET A 33 -0.18 -2.20 18.53
CA MET A 33 -0.77 -2.39 17.20
C MET A 33 -1.62 -1.18 16.80
N LEU A 34 -2.45 -0.66 17.71
CA LEU A 34 -3.29 0.51 17.45
C LEU A 34 -2.46 1.75 17.13
N ASP A 35 -1.44 2.04 17.95
CA ASP A 35 -0.56 3.19 17.74
C ASP A 35 0.09 3.15 16.35
N ALA A 36 0.58 1.97 15.96
CA ALA A 36 1.24 1.80 14.67
C ALA A 36 0.29 1.82 13.47
N VAL A 37 -0.93 1.27 13.59
CA VAL A 37 -1.91 1.23 12.49
C VAL A 37 -2.59 2.57 12.31
N ILE A 38 -3.08 3.18 13.40
CA ILE A 38 -3.75 4.49 13.38
C ILE A 38 -2.73 5.55 12.94
N GLY A 39 -1.53 5.56 13.51
CA GLY A 39 -0.48 6.50 13.14
C GLY A 39 -0.95 7.95 13.27
N HIS A 40 -1.07 8.64 12.12
CA HIS A 40 -1.50 10.04 12.05
C HIS A 40 -3.01 10.21 11.80
N ASP A 41 -3.75 9.11 11.63
CA ASP A 41 -5.20 9.14 11.45
C ASP A 41 -5.89 9.42 12.81
N ALA A 42 -7.13 9.93 12.77
CA ALA A 42 -7.90 10.17 13.98
C ALA A 42 -8.43 8.87 14.60
N THR A 43 -8.90 7.94 13.76
CA THR A 43 -9.34 6.61 14.18
C THR A 43 -9.53 5.70 12.98
N HIS A 44 -9.51 4.39 13.23
CA HIS A 44 -9.83 3.35 12.27
C HIS A 44 -11.01 2.51 12.78
N THR A 45 -11.94 2.17 11.90
CA THR A 45 -13.11 1.32 12.18
C THR A 45 -13.23 0.22 11.13
N VAL A 46 -14.05 -0.80 11.40
CA VAL A 46 -14.35 -1.88 10.45
C VAL A 46 -15.85 -1.96 10.25
N ALA A 47 -16.31 -2.12 9.01
CA ALA A 47 -17.72 -2.23 8.66
C ALA A 47 -17.97 -3.43 7.72
N GLY A 48 -19.23 -3.87 7.60
CA GLY A 48 -19.64 -4.91 6.65
C GLY A 48 -19.38 -6.36 7.08
N LEU A 49 -18.79 -6.61 8.26
CA LEU A 49 -18.55 -7.98 8.73
C LEU A 49 -19.85 -8.76 9.03
N GLY A 50 -20.88 -8.06 9.53
CA GLY A 50 -22.19 -8.67 9.79
C GLY A 50 -22.88 -9.19 8.53
N GLU A 51 -22.76 -8.45 7.41
CA GLU A 51 -23.29 -8.85 6.10
C GLU A 51 -22.61 -10.12 5.55
N LEU A 52 -21.38 -10.40 5.99
CA LEU A 52 -20.61 -11.60 5.65
C LEU A 52 -20.85 -12.75 6.64
N GLY A 53 -21.72 -12.57 7.64
CA GLY A 53 -22.04 -13.59 8.64
C GLY A 53 -21.01 -13.75 9.77
N LEU A 54 -20.05 -12.83 9.89
CA LEU A 54 -18.95 -12.89 10.88
C LEU A 54 -19.34 -12.22 12.22
N GLY A 55 -20.63 -11.89 12.36
CA GLY A 55 -21.17 -11.12 13.47
C GLY A 55 -20.82 -9.62 13.41
N GLY A 56 -21.37 -8.86 14.35
CA GLY A 56 -21.38 -7.40 14.31
C GLY A 56 -22.77 -6.88 13.95
N GLY A 57 -23.08 -5.65 14.34
CA GLY A 57 -24.30 -4.98 13.90
C GLY A 57 -24.12 -4.36 12.51
N ASP A 58 -25.15 -3.69 12.02
CA ASP A 58 -25.12 -2.97 10.74
C ASP A 58 -24.19 -1.73 10.77
N ALA A 59 -23.71 -1.33 11.94
CA ALA A 59 -22.84 -0.18 12.13
C ALA A 59 -21.34 -0.56 12.15
N ALA A 60 -20.49 0.39 11.77
CA ALA A 60 -19.04 0.26 11.89
C ALA A 60 -18.62 0.06 13.36
N GLU A 61 -17.73 -0.89 13.60
CA GLU A 61 -17.17 -1.18 14.92
C GLU A 61 -15.70 -0.73 15.04
N THR A 62 -15.15 -0.75 16.25
CA THR A 62 -13.74 -0.42 16.49
C THR A 62 -12.81 -1.34 15.69
N LEU A 63 -11.63 -0.85 15.28
CA LEU A 63 -10.62 -1.67 14.59
C LEU A 63 -10.31 -2.97 15.35
N VAL A 64 -10.11 -2.91 16.66
CA VAL A 64 -9.83 -4.10 17.51
C VAL A 64 -11.00 -5.07 17.50
N GLY A 65 -12.24 -4.57 17.56
CA GLY A 65 -13.45 -5.39 17.48
C GLY A 65 -13.51 -6.19 16.18
N GLY A 66 -13.36 -5.49 15.05
CA GLY A 66 -13.37 -6.11 13.72
C GLY A 66 -12.24 -7.14 13.54
N LEU A 67 -11.00 -6.80 13.93
CA LEU A 67 -9.87 -7.74 13.89
C LEU A 67 -10.07 -8.92 14.84
N GLY A 68 -10.71 -8.70 15.99
CA GLY A 68 -11.08 -9.75 16.94
C GLY A 68 -12.06 -10.77 16.34
N ARG A 69 -13.01 -10.32 15.52
CA ARG A 69 -13.90 -11.22 14.76
C ARG A 69 -13.15 -12.03 13.72
N LEU A 70 -12.29 -11.37 12.93
CA LEU A 70 -11.45 -12.08 11.96
C LEU A 70 -10.59 -13.16 12.64
N ARG A 71 -10.03 -12.87 13.81
CA ARG A 71 -9.29 -13.87 14.61
C ARG A 71 -10.19 -15.03 15.04
N ALA A 72 -11.43 -14.77 15.47
CA ALA A 72 -12.37 -15.82 15.86
C ALA A 72 -12.71 -16.77 14.70
N GLU A 73 -12.66 -16.26 13.47
CA GLU A 73 -12.83 -17.01 12.22
C GLU A 73 -11.54 -17.69 11.73
N GLY A 74 -10.50 -17.69 12.58
CA GLY A 74 -9.23 -18.36 12.31
C GLY A 74 -8.23 -17.56 11.49
N THR A 75 -8.45 -16.26 11.28
CA THR A 75 -7.48 -15.42 10.56
C THR A 75 -6.16 -15.36 11.32
N THR A 76 -5.05 -15.69 10.66
CA THR A 76 -3.71 -15.65 11.25
C THR A 76 -2.76 -14.68 10.56
N SER A 77 -3.17 -14.18 9.40
CA SER A 77 -2.38 -13.24 8.62
C SER A 77 -3.26 -12.32 7.78
N LEU A 78 -2.76 -11.11 7.61
CA LEU A 78 -3.29 -10.08 6.74
C LEU A 78 -2.21 -9.73 5.74
N GLY A 79 -2.55 -9.62 4.47
CA GLY A 79 -1.62 -9.08 3.49
C GLY A 79 -2.22 -8.01 2.60
N CYS A 80 -1.42 -7.02 2.25
CA CYS A 80 -1.88 -5.89 1.46
C CYS A 80 -1.81 -6.16 -0.05
N ALA A 81 -2.59 -5.39 -0.80
CA ALA A 81 -2.55 -5.30 -2.24
C ALA A 81 -2.65 -3.84 -2.67
N PHE A 82 -1.96 -3.48 -3.75
CA PHE A 82 -1.99 -2.16 -4.36
C PHE A 82 -2.44 -2.31 -5.81
N PRO A 83 -3.74 -2.45 -6.07
CA PRO A 83 -4.24 -2.63 -7.42
C PRO A 83 -4.26 -1.32 -8.21
N ALA A 84 -4.17 -1.42 -9.52
CA ALA A 84 -4.45 -0.34 -10.46
C ALA A 84 -5.17 -0.92 -11.69
N GLU A 85 -5.74 -0.05 -12.52
CA GLU A 85 -6.38 -0.48 -13.77
C GLU A 85 -5.40 -1.33 -14.61
N GLY A 86 -5.83 -2.54 -14.98
CA GLY A 86 -5.00 -3.51 -15.70
C GLY A 86 -3.96 -4.27 -14.85
N ASP A 87 -3.84 -4.01 -13.55
CA ASP A 87 -2.95 -4.72 -12.62
C ASP A 87 -3.64 -4.97 -11.26
N ALA A 88 -4.42 -6.05 -11.18
CA ALA A 88 -5.18 -6.46 -9.98
C ALA A 88 -4.45 -7.48 -9.09
N VAL A 89 -3.10 -7.52 -9.17
CA VAL A 89 -2.27 -8.46 -8.41
C VAL A 89 -2.51 -8.30 -6.91
N GLY A 90 -2.62 -9.41 -6.20
CA GLY A 90 -2.82 -9.43 -4.75
C GLY A 90 -4.28 -9.34 -4.25
N LEU A 91 -5.30 -9.21 -5.13
CA LEU A 91 -6.69 -9.15 -4.68
C LEU A 91 -7.41 -10.51 -4.64
N GLY A 92 -7.27 -11.34 -5.68
CA GLY A 92 -7.92 -12.65 -5.73
C GLY A 92 -9.41 -12.65 -6.12
N GLY A 93 -10.12 -11.51 -6.13
CA GLY A 93 -11.57 -11.48 -6.41
C GLY A 93 -12.42 -11.80 -5.18
N PRO A 94 -13.76 -11.75 -5.27
CA PRO A 94 -14.63 -11.59 -6.45
C PRO A 94 -14.77 -10.13 -6.95
N PRO A 95 -15.51 -9.86 -8.05
CA PRO A 95 -15.62 -8.53 -8.66
C PRO A 95 -16.02 -7.38 -7.72
N PRO A 96 -16.96 -7.54 -6.76
CA PRO A 96 -17.29 -6.46 -5.82
C PRO A 96 -16.09 -5.99 -5.00
N PHE A 97 -15.29 -6.93 -4.48
CA PHE A 97 -14.06 -6.62 -3.76
C PHE A 97 -13.03 -5.97 -4.68
N ASN A 98 -12.82 -6.54 -5.87
CA ASN A 98 -11.82 -6.00 -6.79
C ASN A 98 -12.15 -4.57 -7.23
N HIS A 99 -13.42 -4.28 -7.51
CA HIS A 99 -13.84 -2.95 -7.94
C HIS A 99 -13.60 -1.92 -6.83
N ALA A 100 -14.05 -2.22 -5.61
CA ALA A 100 -13.82 -1.34 -4.46
C ALA A 100 -12.32 -1.12 -4.19
N ALA A 101 -11.51 -2.19 -4.25
CA ALA A 101 -10.06 -2.10 -4.06
C ALA A 101 -9.37 -1.28 -5.16
N LEU A 102 -9.82 -1.40 -6.43
CA LEU A 102 -9.31 -0.60 -7.54
C LEU A 102 -9.65 0.89 -7.39
N GLU A 103 -10.86 1.21 -6.93
CA GLU A 103 -11.26 2.60 -6.64
C GLU A 103 -10.44 3.20 -5.48
N ALA A 104 -10.16 2.41 -4.44
CA ALA A 104 -9.35 2.86 -3.29
C ALA A 104 -7.84 2.89 -3.58
N GLY A 105 -7.37 2.08 -4.54
CA GLY A 105 -5.95 1.92 -4.87
C GLY A 105 -5.15 1.06 -3.87
N GLU A 106 -5.78 0.59 -2.79
CA GLU A 106 -5.20 -0.33 -1.83
C GLU A 106 -6.27 -1.21 -1.17
N ALA A 107 -5.87 -2.39 -0.69
CA ALA A 107 -6.72 -3.28 0.09
C ALA A 107 -5.87 -4.17 1.01
N VAL A 108 -6.52 -4.78 1.99
CA VAL A 108 -5.98 -5.86 2.82
C VAL A 108 -6.80 -7.13 2.60
N VAL A 109 -6.15 -8.27 2.50
CA VAL A 109 -6.78 -9.59 2.37
C VAL A 109 -6.37 -10.43 3.57
N ALA A 110 -7.36 -10.92 4.30
CA ALA A 110 -7.21 -11.89 5.37
C ALA A 110 -7.19 -13.32 4.81
N ASP A 111 -6.38 -14.20 5.39
CA ASP A 111 -6.28 -15.61 5.00
C ASP A 111 -7.57 -16.43 5.23
N ALA A 112 -8.57 -15.86 5.92
CA ALA A 112 -9.92 -16.40 6.07
C ALA A 112 -10.88 -16.04 4.92
N GLY A 113 -10.38 -15.48 3.80
CA GLY A 113 -11.22 -15.14 2.64
C GLY A 113 -12.04 -13.86 2.84
N ILE A 114 -11.50 -12.90 3.59
CA ILE A 114 -12.11 -11.58 3.80
C ILE A 114 -11.18 -10.50 3.24
N GLY A 115 -11.74 -9.63 2.40
CA GLY A 115 -11.08 -8.43 1.91
C GLY A 115 -11.52 -7.21 2.71
N LEU A 116 -10.60 -6.29 2.98
CA LEU A 116 -10.84 -5.02 3.65
C LEU A 116 -10.35 -3.89 2.74
N VAL A 117 -11.25 -2.98 2.39
CA VAL A 117 -10.93 -1.80 1.55
C VAL A 117 -11.05 -0.55 2.40
N PRO A 118 -10.04 0.33 2.44
CA PRO A 118 -10.11 1.55 3.24
C PRO A 118 -10.98 2.61 2.55
N VAL A 119 -11.96 3.13 3.28
CA VAL A 119 -12.76 4.29 2.91
C VAL A 119 -12.38 5.46 3.81
N ARG A 120 -11.77 6.50 3.23
CA ARG A 120 -11.25 7.66 3.97
C ARG A 120 -12.24 8.82 3.94
N VAL A 121 -12.60 9.33 5.13
CA VAL A 121 -13.39 10.55 5.30
C VAL A 121 -12.66 11.46 6.29
N GLY A 122 -11.99 12.50 5.79
CA GLY A 122 -11.08 13.32 6.59
C GLY A 122 -9.94 12.47 7.17
N ALA A 123 -9.75 12.54 8.49
CA ALA A 123 -8.74 11.77 9.21
C ALA A 123 -9.23 10.38 9.67
N VAL A 124 -10.45 9.97 9.31
CA VAL A 124 -11.03 8.67 9.70
C VAL A 124 -10.91 7.68 8.54
N ILE A 125 -10.53 6.44 8.85
CA ILE A 125 -10.57 5.30 7.91
C ILE A 125 -11.58 4.28 8.38
N THR A 126 -12.53 3.93 7.52
CA THR A 126 -13.39 2.76 7.69
C THR A 126 -12.91 1.66 6.76
N TRP A 127 -12.53 0.51 7.31
CA TRP A 127 -12.22 -0.69 6.55
C TRP A 127 -13.51 -1.41 6.21
N GLN A 128 -13.98 -1.25 4.97
CA GLN A 128 -15.17 -1.92 4.47
C GLN A 128 -14.82 -3.36 4.11
N ALA A 129 -15.53 -4.32 4.72
CA ALA A 129 -15.33 -5.73 4.49
C ALA A 129 -16.07 -6.23 3.24
N TYR A 130 -15.44 -7.18 2.55
CA TYR A 130 -15.95 -7.91 1.40
C TYR A 130 -15.57 -9.39 1.52
N ALA A 131 -16.33 -10.28 0.89
CA ALA A 131 -15.83 -11.61 0.61
C ALA A 131 -14.59 -11.51 -0.29
N ALA A 132 -13.60 -12.37 -0.07
CA ALA A 132 -12.39 -12.47 -0.88
C ALA A 132 -12.04 -13.94 -1.15
N GLN A 133 -11.14 -14.16 -2.11
CA GLN A 133 -10.64 -15.49 -2.47
C GLN A 133 -9.12 -15.55 -2.33
N ARG A 134 -8.57 -16.76 -2.45
CA ARG A 134 -7.12 -16.96 -2.48
C ARG A 134 -6.51 -16.12 -3.60
N ARG A 135 -5.58 -15.26 -3.21
CA ARG A 135 -4.88 -14.33 -4.10
C ARG A 135 -3.59 -14.90 -4.66
N GLN A 136 -3.20 -14.41 -5.83
CA GLN A 136 -1.88 -14.66 -6.42
C GLN A 136 -0.91 -13.58 -5.96
N LEU A 137 0.28 -13.99 -5.52
CA LEU A 137 1.28 -13.09 -4.96
C LEU A 137 2.57 -13.09 -5.76
N PRO A 138 3.18 -11.92 -5.96
CA PRO A 138 4.53 -11.84 -6.49
C PRO A 138 5.53 -12.42 -5.47
N ASP A 139 6.53 -13.16 -5.98
CA ASP A 139 7.68 -13.55 -5.16
C ASP A 139 8.47 -12.32 -4.72
N VAL A 140 8.96 -12.32 -3.47
CA VAL A 140 9.70 -11.18 -2.90
C VAL A 140 10.98 -10.90 -3.68
N GLY A 141 11.71 -11.94 -4.09
CA GLY A 141 12.95 -11.80 -4.85
C GLY A 141 12.72 -11.37 -6.29
N GLU A 142 11.66 -11.86 -6.92
CA GLU A 142 11.24 -11.39 -8.25
C GLU A 142 10.81 -9.93 -8.21
N ALA A 143 9.97 -9.55 -7.24
CA ALA A 143 9.53 -8.16 -7.08
C ALA A 143 10.71 -7.22 -6.83
N ASP A 144 11.71 -7.64 -6.03
CA ASP A 144 12.93 -6.86 -5.81
C ASP A 144 13.71 -6.62 -7.11
N ARG A 145 13.94 -7.68 -7.89
CA ARG A 145 14.65 -7.58 -9.18
C ARG A 145 13.89 -6.71 -10.18
N ALA A 146 12.56 -6.88 -10.26
CA ALA A 146 11.71 -6.09 -11.14
C ALA A 146 11.72 -4.61 -10.77
N LEU A 147 11.66 -4.27 -9.48
CA LEU A 147 11.76 -2.89 -9.00
C LEU A 147 13.10 -2.24 -9.36
N ARG A 148 14.21 -2.93 -9.12
CA ARG A 148 15.55 -2.45 -9.47
C ARG A 148 15.69 -2.21 -10.98
N ALA A 149 15.20 -3.15 -11.80
CA ALA A 149 15.24 -3.02 -13.26
C ALA A 149 14.38 -1.85 -13.76
N ALA A 150 13.16 -1.70 -13.22
CA ALA A 150 12.26 -0.62 -13.61
C ALA A 150 12.80 0.76 -13.21
N LEU A 151 13.44 0.89 -12.05
CA LEU A 151 14.11 2.13 -11.64
C LEU A 151 15.16 2.58 -12.66
N VAL A 152 16.04 1.67 -13.09
CA VAL A 152 17.09 1.98 -14.08
C VAL A 152 16.47 2.33 -15.43
N ALA A 153 15.49 1.55 -15.90
CA ALA A 153 14.84 1.77 -17.19
C ALA A 153 14.07 3.11 -17.24
N SER A 154 13.32 3.44 -16.18
CA SER A 154 12.61 4.72 -16.10
C SER A 154 13.57 5.91 -16.03
N ALA A 155 14.69 5.80 -15.30
CA ALA A 155 15.70 6.85 -15.26
C ALA A 155 16.32 7.11 -16.65
N GLN A 156 16.60 6.05 -17.41
CA GLN A 156 17.11 6.15 -18.78
C GLN A 156 16.07 6.77 -19.72
N ALA A 157 14.82 6.29 -19.70
CA ALA A 157 13.75 6.83 -20.54
C ALA A 157 13.49 8.32 -20.25
N LEU A 158 13.54 8.73 -18.98
CA LEU A 158 13.39 10.14 -18.61
C LEU A 158 14.58 11.01 -19.03
N ALA A 159 15.80 10.45 -19.08
CA ALA A 159 16.97 11.15 -19.59
C ALA A 159 16.92 11.31 -21.12
N ASP A 160 16.50 10.26 -21.83
CA ASP A 160 16.38 10.24 -23.29
C ASP A 160 15.29 11.18 -23.82
N LEU A 161 14.23 11.40 -23.03
CA LEU A 161 13.19 12.39 -23.31
C LEU A 161 13.68 13.85 -23.17
N ASP A 162 14.97 14.06 -22.92
CA ASP A 162 15.65 15.35 -22.72
C ASP A 162 14.81 16.30 -21.87
N VAL A 163 14.50 15.86 -20.65
CA VAL A 163 13.89 16.71 -19.60
C VAL A 163 14.96 17.72 -19.13
N ALA A 164 15.49 18.50 -20.06
CA ALA A 164 16.37 19.61 -19.83
C ALA A 164 15.63 20.58 -18.90
N ARG A 165 16.16 20.69 -17.67
CA ARG A 165 15.56 21.31 -16.48
C ARG A 165 14.61 20.40 -15.70
N TRP A 166 15.16 19.32 -15.15
CA TRP A 166 14.71 18.91 -13.81
C TRP A 166 14.78 20.13 -12.90
N ARG A 167 13.64 20.55 -12.38
CA ARG A 167 13.57 21.69 -11.45
C ARG A 167 14.41 21.34 -10.21
N PRO A 168 15.24 22.29 -9.72
CA PRO A 168 15.99 22.10 -8.47
C PRO A 168 15.11 21.55 -7.34
N ASP A 169 13.87 22.03 -7.26
CA ASP A 169 12.86 21.64 -6.28
C ASP A 169 12.52 20.14 -6.32
N VAL A 170 12.48 19.51 -7.51
CA VAL A 170 12.24 18.07 -7.67
C VAL A 170 13.49 17.29 -7.26
N ALA A 171 14.68 17.75 -7.64
CA ALA A 171 15.94 17.13 -7.22
C ALA A 171 16.11 17.20 -5.69
N ASP A 172 15.77 18.31 -5.06
CA ASP A 172 15.80 18.49 -3.60
C ASP A 172 14.76 17.60 -2.91
N ARG A 173 13.52 17.52 -3.41
CA ARG A 173 12.51 16.58 -2.90
C ARG A 173 13.01 15.14 -3.00
N LEU A 174 13.62 14.75 -4.11
CA LEU A 174 14.22 13.42 -4.29
C LEU A 174 15.43 13.16 -3.37
N MET A 175 16.25 14.16 -3.10
CA MET A 175 17.36 14.08 -2.13
C MET A 175 16.83 13.93 -0.70
N ASN A 176 15.71 14.57 -0.37
CA ASN A 176 15.04 14.41 0.92
C ASN A 176 14.45 13.00 1.11
N LEU A 177 14.00 12.34 0.02
CA LEU A 177 13.55 10.94 0.10
C LEU A 177 14.66 9.98 0.58
N ARG A 178 15.94 10.34 0.42
CA ARG A 178 17.08 9.51 0.82
C ARG A 178 17.40 9.58 2.32
N HIS A 179 16.90 10.59 3.03
CA HIS A 179 17.26 10.87 4.43
C HIS A 179 16.10 10.59 5.39
N ARG A 180 15.32 9.53 5.14
CA ARG A 180 14.14 9.21 5.93
C ARG A 180 14.46 8.44 7.19
N ASP A 181 13.58 8.64 8.17
CA ASP A 181 13.50 7.73 9.30
C ASP A 181 13.17 6.32 8.79
N PRO A 182 13.85 5.29 9.34
CA PRO A 182 13.59 3.91 8.97
C PRO A 182 12.13 3.55 9.17
N VAL A 183 11.61 2.71 8.29
CA VAL A 183 10.25 2.20 8.45
C VAL A 183 10.16 1.35 9.71
N GLN A 184 9.24 1.71 10.60
CA GLN A 184 8.96 0.91 11.79
C GLN A 184 8.14 -0.33 11.42
N ALA A 185 8.84 -1.45 11.20
CA ALA A 185 8.22 -2.73 10.92
C ALA A 185 7.72 -3.43 12.19
N ALA A 186 6.64 -4.19 12.07
CA ALA A 186 6.14 -5.03 13.15
C ALA A 186 7.09 -6.22 13.43
N PRO A 187 7.13 -6.76 14.66
CA PRO A 187 7.84 -7.99 14.95
C PRO A 187 7.41 -9.14 14.02
N GLY A 188 8.40 -9.86 13.49
CA GLY A 188 8.17 -11.00 12.58
C GLY A 188 8.15 -10.64 11.10
N VAL A 189 8.19 -9.36 10.73
CA VAL A 189 8.42 -8.94 9.32
C VAL A 189 9.90 -9.21 8.95
N PRO A 190 10.20 -9.98 7.90
CA PRO A 190 11.59 -10.22 7.49
C PRO A 190 12.28 -8.94 7.02
N ALA A 191 13.56 -8.76 7.37
CA ALA A 191 14.34 -7.56 7.03
C ALA A 191 14.30 -7.22 5.52
N ARG A 192 14.47 -8.22 4.64
CA ARG A 192 14.37 -8.01 3.18
C ARG A 192 12.99 -7.51 2.71
N CYS A 193 11.93 -7.82 3.43
CA CYS A 193 10.58 -7.33 3.13
C CYS A 193 10.44 -5.87 3.58
N VAL A 194 11.04 -5.49 4.72
CA VAL A 194 11.12 -4.09 5.16
C VAL A 194 11.89 -3.26 4.13
N GLU A 195 13.09 -3.70 3.75
CA GLU A 195 13.92 -3.03 2.74
C GLU A 195 13.23 -2.93 1.36
N LEU A 196 12.47 -3.96 0.97
CA LEU A 196 11.69 -3.93 -0.28
C LEU A 196 10.52 -2.95 -0.19
N ALA A 197 9.82 -2.90 0.94
CA ALA A 197 8.74 -1.95 1.16
C ALA A 197 9.25 -0.50 1.15
N GLU A 198 10.37 -0.22 1.82
CA GLU A 198 11.00 1.11 1.81
C GLU A 198 11.32 1.59 0.39
N ARG A 199 11.95 0.73 -0.41
CA ARG A 199 12.30 1.05 -1.80
C ARG A 199 11.07 1.14 -2.70
N GLY A 200 10.08 0.26 -2.51
CA GLY A 200 8.82 0.30 -3.25
C GLY A 200 8.03 1.57 -2.96
N TRP A 201 7.96 1.98 -1.68
CA TRP A 201 7.29 3.20 -1.26
C TRP A 201 7.98 4.45 -1.81
N GLN A 202 9.31 4.50 -1.70
CA GLN A 202 10.11 5.56 -2.28
C GLN A 202 9.87 5.67 -3.80
N ALA A 203 9.87 4.55 -4.53
CA ALA A 203 9.58 4.54 -5.95
C ALA A 203 8.17 5.06 -6.29
N ALA A 204 7.16 4.66 -5.52
CA ALA A 204 5.78 5.13 -5.71
C ALA A 204 5.68 6.65 -5.53
N GLU A 205 6.38 7.23 -4.55
CA GLU A 205 6.39 8.68 -4.36
C GLU A 205 7.20 9.40 -5.44
N ILE A 206 8.30 8.83 -5.93
CA ILE A 206 9.02 9.38 -7.08
C ILE A 206 8.08 9.49 -8.28
N VAL A 207 7.30 8.43 -8.55
CA VAL A 207 6.29 8.42 -9.61
C VAL A 207 5.24 9.50 -9.35
N ALA A 208 4.65 9.55 -8.15
CA ALA A 208 3.63 10.52 -7.80
C ALA A 208 4.14 11.96 -8.00
N LEU A 209 5.31 12.29 -7.46
CA LEU A 209 5.97 13.59 -7.59
C LEU A 209 6.27 13.93 -9.05
N ALA A 210 6.71 12.97 -9.85
CA ALA A 210 7.04 13.21 -11.26
C ALA A 210 5.78 13.42 -12.13
N LEU A 211 4.64 12.87 -11.71
CA LEU A 211 3.33 13.03 -12.35
C LEU A 211 2.54 14.23 -11.82
N GLU A 212 2.96 14.87 -10.71
CA GLU A 212 2.40 16.14 -10.25
C GLU A 212 2.55 17.21 -11.35
N ASP A 213 1.42 17.81 -11.75
CA ASP A 213 1.39 18.93 -12.69
C ASP A 213 1.59 20.24 -11.93
N GLU A 214 2.78 20.83 -12.03
CA GLU A 214 3.10 22.14 -11.42
C GLU A 214 2.83 23.32 -12.37
N GLY A 215 2.04 23.16 -13.44
CA GLY A 215 1.56 24.26 -14.27
C GLY A 215 2.66 25.00 -15.06
N GLY A 216 3.82 24.36 -15.26
CA GLY A 216 4.85 24.86 -16.19
C GLY A 216 4.37 24.76 -17.64
N ALA A 217 5.02 25.49 -18.56
CA ALA A 217 4.78 25.37 -20.00
C ALA A 217 5.31 24.03 -20.56
N VAL A 218 4.78 22.92 -20.07
CA VAL A 218 5.05 21.56 -20.55
C VAL A 218 3.95 21.22 -21.55
N THR A 219 4.34 20.73 -22.71
CA THR A 219 3.39 20.32 -23.74
C THR A 219 2.66 19.03 -23.33
N ALA A 220 1.44 18.83 -23.85
CA ALA A 220 0.71 17.58 -23.63
C ALA A 220 1.50 16.33 -24.07
N TYR A 221 2.37 16.47 -25.06
CA TYR A 221 3.25 15.40 -25.56
C TYR A 221 4.31 15.00 -24.52
N GLU A 222 5.01 15.97 -23.92
CA GLU A 222 6.00 15.72 -22.87
C GLU A 222 5.37 15.10 -21.61
N MET A 223 4.16 15.54 -21.25
CA MET A 223 3.41 14.94 -20.14
C MET A 223 3.01 13.48 -20.42
N SER A 224 2.60 13.17 -21.65
CA SER A 224 2.30 11.78 -22.05
C SER A 224 3.55 10.90 -22.05
N GLY A 225 4.64 11.38 -22.64
CA GLY A 225 5.92 10.66 -22.68
C GLY A 225 6.48 10.38 -21.28
N ARG A 226 6.41 11.36 -20.37
CA ARG A 226 6.79 11.17 -18.96
C ARG A 226 5.93 10.11 -18.28
N ARG A 227 4.61 10.16 -18.48
CA ARG A 227 3.69 9.18 -17.91
C ARG A 227 4.04 7.77 -18.40
N GLU A 228 4.20 7.60 -19.70
CA GLU A 228 4.57 6.32 -20.31
C GLU A 228 5.91 5.79 -19.77
N ALA A 229 6.91 6.65 -19.60
CA ALA A 229 8.23 6.27 -19.06
C ALA A 229 8.17 5.79 -17.59
N LEU A 230 7.19 6.25 -16.81
CA LEU A 230 7.03 5.94 -15.39
C LEU A 230 6.09 4.77 -15.10
N LEU A 231 5.21 4.38 -16.05
CA LEU A 231 4.28 3.25 -15.88
C LEU A 231 4.97 1.94 -15.42
N PRO A 232 6.15 1.55 -15.93
CA PRO A 232 6.83 0.33 -15.46
C PRO A 232 7.30 0.43 -14.01
N LEU A 233 7.83 1.59 -13.60
CA LEU A 233 8.29 1.82 -12.23
C LEU A 233 7.14 1.81 -11.23
N ASP A 234 6.05 2.49 -11.58
CA ASP A 234 4.80 2.53 -10.82
C ASP A 234 4.24 1.12 -10.57
N ARG A 235 4.16 0.31 -11.64
CA ARG A 235 3.76 -1.10 -11.56
C ARG A 235 4.69 -1.91 -10.64
N ALA A 236 6.00 -1.76 -10.80
CA ALA A 236 6.97 -2.50 -10.02
C ALA A 236 6.93 -2.10 -8.53
N ALA A 237 6.71 -0.82 -8.23
CA ALA A 237 6.55 -0.30 -6.87
C ALA A 237 5.34 -0.92 -6.16
N ARG A 238 4.17 -0.93 -6.81
CA ARG A 238 2.95 -1.57 -6.26
C ARG A 238 3.13 -3.05 -6.00
N ARG A 239 3.80 -3.78 -6.91
CA ARG A 239 4.09 -5.21 -6.75
C ARG A 239 5.11 -5.47 -5.64
N ALA A 240 6.13 -4.62 -5.49
CA ALA A 240 7.09 -4.69 -4.40
C ALA A 240 6.41 -4.49 -3.04
N LEU A 241 5.55 -3.48 -2.91
CA LEU A 241 4.77 -3.24 -1.69
C LEU A 241 3.81 -4.40 -1.40
N THR A 242 3.12 -4.92 -2.42
CA THR A 242 2.25 -6.11 -2.31
C THR A 242 3.04 -7.33 -1.82
N ALA A 243 4.21 -7.62 -2.39
CA ALA A 243 5.06 -8.73 -1.96
C ALA A 243 5.54 -8.56 -0.51
N ALA A 244 6.04 -7.38 -0.18
CA ALA A 244 6.60 -7.06 1.12
C ALA A 244 5.56 -7.10 2.25
N GLY A 245 4.35 -6.64 1.97
CA GLY A 245 3.23 -6.64 2.91
C GLY A 245 2.37 -7.89 2.88
N SER A 246 2.85 -9.00 2.32
CA SER A 246 2.10 -10.25 2.23
C SER A 246 2.79 -11.39 2.98
N PRO A 247 2.41 -11.67 4.25
CA PRO A 247 3.01 -12.73 5.05
C PRO A 247 2.95 -14.13 4.44
N GLU A 248 1.95 -14.38 3.59
CA GLU A 248 1.80 -15.61 2.80
C GLU A 248 2.98 -15.88 1.85
N ALA A 249 3.69 -14.82 1.42
CA ALA A 249 4.83 -14.89 0.51
C ALA A 249 6.17 -14.77 1.26
N TRP A 250 6.15 -14.64 2.60
CA TRP A 250 7.40 -14.60 3.36
C TRP A 250 7.98 -16.02 3.44
N PRO A 251 9.28 -16.20 3.16
CA PRO A 251 9.92 -17.49 3.35
C PRO A 251 9.91 -17.86 4.84
N SER A 252 9.57 -19.12 5.05
CA SER A 252 9.55 -19.84 6.33
C SER A 252 10.93 -19.93 6.96
#